data_AF-A0A2V9C837-F1
#
_entry.id   AF-A0A2V9C837-F1
#
_cell.length_a   1.000
_cell.length_b   1.000
_cell.length_c   1.000
_cell.angle_alpha   90.00
_cell.angle_beta   90.00
_cell.angle_gamma   90.00
#
_symmetry.space_group_name_H-M   'P 1'
#
loop_
_entity.id
_entity.type
_entity.pdbx_description
1 polymer ?
#
loop_
_entity_poly.entity_id
_entity_poly.type
_entity_poly.pdbx_seq_one_letter_code
_entity_poly.pdbx_strand_id
1 'polypeptide(L)'
;MTQPGSIQLLNPDAFVSAVDPSTGDCNGVSDPQNDNPINCQFGSSGRNALRGPNFFWSDLEITKLFSLTERMKLRIEGQFFNVFNHPNFGLPSTVLAGIPGKPSTQTGFGASTYTVSPPTGLLGVGLGADSSPRMIALHARLVF
;
A
#
# COMPACT_ATOMS: atom_id res chain seq x y z
N MET A 1 -19.54 -6.97 -2.06
CA MET A 1 -19.67 -6.69 -3.50
C MET A 1 -18.29 -6.38 -4.04
N THR A 2 -17.79 -7.09 -5.05
CA THR A 2 -16.49 -6.79 -5.67
C THR A 2 -16.56 -5.49 -6.44
N GLN A 3 -15.52 -4.66 -6.36
CA GLN A 3 -15.42 -3.47 -7.21
C GLN A 3 -15.29 -3.94 -8.68
N PRO A 4 -15.97 -3.30 -9.65
CA PRO A 4 -15.85 -3.69 -11.05
C PRO A 4 -14.38 -3.72 -11.50
N GLY A 5 -13.94 -4.83 -12.09
CA GLY A 5 -12.57 -5.03 -12.53
C GLY A 5 -11.60 -5.58 -11.47
N SER A 6 -12.04 -5.85 -10.23
CA SER A 6 -11.21 -6.52 -9.22
C SER A 6 -11.58 -7.99 -9.03
N ILE A 7 -10.57 -8.80 -8.72
CA ILE A 7 -10.73 -10.19 -8.31
C ILE A 7 -10.64 -10.23 -6.78
N GLN A 8 -11.66 -10.77 -6.13
CA GLN A 8 -11.67 -10.93 -4.69
C GLN A 8 -11.16 -12.32 -4.31
N LEU A 9 -9.98 -12.35 -3.70
CA LEU A 9 -9.31 -13.58 -3.28
C LEU A 9 -9.61 -13.95 -1.83
N LEU A 10 -10.13 -13.00 -1.05
CA LEU A 10 -10.42 -13.18 0.38
C LEU A 10 -11.92 -13.32 0.60
N ASN A 11 -12.29 -14.27 1.46
CA ASN A 11 -13.63 -14.33 2.00
C ASN A 11 -13.81 -13.20 3.05
N PRO A 12 -14.68 -12.20 2.84
CA PRO A 12 -14.86 -11.09 3.77
C PRO A 12 -15.49 -11.57 5.08
N ASP A 13 -16.32 -12.63 5.03
CA ASP A 13 -16.99 -13.20 6.21
C ASP A 13 -16.02 -13.82 7.22
N ALA A 14 -14.77 -14.10 6.82
CA ALA A 14 -13.72 -14.50 7.76
C ALA A 14 -13.13 -13.32 8.57
N PHE A 15 -13.47 -12.08 8.22
CA PHE A 15 -12.92 -10.83 8.77
C PHE A 15 -13.98 -9.81 9.20
N VAL A 16 -15.25 -10.22 9.24
CA VAL A 16 -16.36 -9.35 9.64
C VAL A 16 -16.25 -8.92 11.10
N SER A 17 -16.69 -7.68 11.36
CA SER A 17 -16.87 -7.15 12.71
C SER A 17 -18.19 -7.66 13.28
N ALA A 18 -18.15 -8.14 14.53
CA ALA A 18 -19.36 -8.51 15.24
C ALA A 18 -20.25 -7.30 15.55
N VAL A 19 -19.71 -6.08 15.54
CA VAL A 19 -20.39 -4.85 15.97
C VAL A 19 -20.74 -3.97 14.76
N ASP A 20 -22.00 -3.51 14.68
CA ASP A 20 -22.44 -2.48 13.73
C ASP A 20 -21.92 -1.11 14.18
N PRO A 21 -21.05 -0.43 13.40
CA PRO A 21 -20.46 0.85 13.78
C PRO A 21 -21.47 2.00 13.86
N SER A 22 -22.69 1.84 13.33
CA SER A 22 -23.73 2.87 13.38
C SER A 22 -24.57 2.83 14.65
N THR A 23 -24.75 1.65 15.26
CA THR A 23 -25.55 1.48 16.49
C THR A 23 -24.71 1.08 17.70
N GLY A 24 -23.55 0.49 17.50
CA GLY A 24 -22.70 -0.07 18.56
C GLY A 24 -23.13 -1.46 19.03
N ASP A 25 -24.19 -2.01 18.46
CA ASP A 25 -24.73 -3.33 18.81
C ASP A 25 -24.09 -4.45 18.00
N CYS A 26 -24.17 -5.67 18.49
CA CYS A 26 -23.78 -6.83 17.69
C CYS A 26 -24.72 -7.08 16.50
N ASN A 27 -24.12 -7.41 15.35
CA ASN A 27 -24.81 -7.63 14.10
C ASN A 27 -25.76 -8.82 14.18
N GLY A 28 -27.00 -8.61 13.73
CA GLY A 28 -28.07 -9.62 13.80
C GLY A 28 -28.79 -9.66 15.15
N VAL A 29 -28.47 -8.74 16.06
CA VAL A 29 -29.13 -8.63 17.37
C VAL A 29 -29.95 -7.33 17.38
N SER A 30 -31.27 -7.42 17.28
CA SER A 30 -32.18 -6.26 17.37
C SER A 30 -32.49 -5.84 18.81
N ASP A 31 -31.95 -6.58 19.78
CA ASP A 31 -32.21 -6.41 21.21
C ASP A 31 -30.88 -6.22 21.96
N PRO A 32 -30.65 -5.05 22.58
CA PRO A 32 -29.45 -4.76 23.36
C PRO A 32 -29.16 -5.76 24.50
N GLN A 33 -30.17 -6.51 24.96
CA GLN A 33 -30.01 -7.52 26.01
C GLN A 33 -29.31 -8.80 25.52
N ASN A 34 -29.21 -8.99 24.20
CA ASN A 34 -28.57 -10.14 23.57
C ASN A 34 -27.16 -9.82 23.03
N ASP A 35 -26.62 -8.65 23.39
CA ASP A 35 -25.24 -8.22 23.16
C ASP A 35 -24.28 -8.97 24.09
N ASN A 36 -24.01 -10.24 23.76
CA ASN A 36 -23.20 -11.15 24.58
C ASN A 36 -22.04 -11.75 23.78
N PRO A 37 -20.97 -12.25 24.44
CA PRO A 37 -19.78 -12.78 23.75
C PRO A 37 -20.05 -13.96 22.80
N ILE A 38 -21.19 -14.66 22.93
CA ILE A 38 -21.61 -15.74 22.03
C ILE A 38 -22.13 -15.19 20.70
N ASN A 39 -22.87 -14.08 20.74
CA ASN A 39 -23.42 -13.41 19.56
C ASN A 39 -22.45 -12.38 18.96
N CYS A 40 -21.46 -11.95 19.73
CA CYS A 40 -20.47 -10.93 19.38
C CYS A 40 -19.11 -11.54 19.01
N GLN A 41 -19.09 -12.43 18.02
CA GLN A 41 -17.86 -13.10 17.59
C GLN A 41 -17.22 -12.42 16.38
N PHE A 42 -15.89 -12.29 16.43
CA PHE A 42 -15.09 -11.94 15.26
C PHE A 42 -15.12 -13.08 14.23
N GLY A 43 -14.88 -12.74 12.96
CA GLY A 43 -14.70 -13.73 11.90
C GLY A 43 -13.61 -14.78 12.22
N SER A 44 -13.65 -15.89 11.50
CA SER A 44 -12.81 -17.07 11.78
C SER A 44 -11.32 -16.93 11.43
N SER A 45 -10.88 -15.80 10.89
CA SER A 45 -9.48 -15.58 10.54
C SER A 45 -8.59 -15.38 11.78
N GLY A 46 -7.47 -16.09 11.81
CA GLY A 46 -6.44 -15.89 12.84
C GLY A 46 -5.75 -14.52 12.73
N ARG A 47 -5.11 -14.09 13.83
CA ARG A 47 -4.25 -12.91 13.83
C ARG A 47 -3.05 -13.14 12.89
N ASN A 48 -2.66 -12.12 12.14
CA ASN A 48 -1.53 -12.17 11.19
C ASN A 48 -1.65 -13.28 10.13
N ALA A 49 -2.86 -13.71 9.79
CA ALA A 49 -3.09 -14.76 8.78
C ALA A 49 -2.75 -14.32 7.36
N LEU A 50 -2.67 -13.01 7.10
CA LEU A 50 -2.37 -12.46 5.79
C LEU A 50 -0.94 -11.91 5.72
N ARG A 51 -0.38 -11.97 4.52
CA ARG A 51 0.87 -11.30 4.15
C ARG A 51 0.58 -10.36 2.99
N GLY A 52 1.13 -9.16 3.05
CA GLY A 52 0.98 -8.18 1.99
C GLY A 52 1.76 -8.57 0.72
N PRO A 53 1.60 -7.80 -0.36
CA PRO A 53 2.40 -7.94 -1.57
C PRO A 53 3.90 -7.84 -1.26
N ASN A 54 4.71 -8.53 -2.05
CA ASN A 54 6.16 -8.38 -1.99
C ASN A 54 6.56 -6.98 -2.45
N PHE A 55 7.65 -6.48 -1.87
CA PHE A 55 8.25 -5.21 -2.24
C PHE A 55 9.57 -5.46 -2.99
N PHE A 56 9.71 -4.86 -4.16
CA PHE A 56 10.92 -4.89 -4.97
C PHE A 56 11.19 -3.52 -5.59
N TRP A 57 12.39 -2.99 -5.32
CA TRP A 57 12.81 -1.68 -5.81
C TRP A 57 14.26 -1.71 -6.26
N SER A 58 14.54 -1.07 -7.38
CA SER A 58 15.85 -1.08 -8.03
C SER A 58 16.25 0.32 -8.45
N ASP A 59 17.34 0.83 -7.90
CA ASP A 59 17.92 2.12 -8.25
C ASP A 59 19.31 1.94 -8.85
N LEU A 60 19.67 2.79 -9.80
CA LEU A 60 20.97 2.79 -10.46
C LEU A 60 21.52 4.21 -10.49
N GLU A 61 22.76 4.38 -10.05
CA GLU A 61 23.49 5.63 -10.16
C GLU A 61 24.74 5.43 -11.00
N ILE A 62 24.94 6.31 -11.98
CA ILE A 62 26.10 6.31 -12.87
C ILE A 62 26.77 7.68 -12.75
N THR A 63 28.04 7.66 -12.34
CA THR A 63 28.84 8.87 -12.19
C THR A 63 30.08 8.81 -13.05
N LYS A 64 30.34 9.86 -13.82
CA LYS A 64 31.53 9.99 -14.65
C LYS A 64 32.21 11.34 -14.45
N LEU A 65 33.52 11.31 -14.28
CA LEU A 65 34.37 12.50 -14.23
C LEU A 65 35.11 12.64 -15.56
N PHE A 66 34.96 13.80 -16.18
CA PHE A 66 35.67 14.21 -17.38
C PHE A 66 36.73 15.23 -16.99
N SER A 67 38.01 14.94 -17.25
CA SER A 67 39.06 15.93 -17.12
C SER A 67 38.94 16.93 -18.27
N LEU A 68 38.57 18.18 -17.96
CA LEU A 68 38.51 19.26 -18.95
C LEU A 68 39.88 19.90 -19.12
N THR A 69 40.55 20.19 -18.01
CA THR A 69 41.91 20.73 -17.95
C THR A 69 42.67 20.07 -16.79
N GLU A 70 43.94 20.44 -16.59
CA GLU A 70 44.77 19.96 -15.48
C GLU A 70 44.19 20.32 -14.10
N ARG A 71 43.41 21.41 -14.03
CA ARG A 71 42.81 21.91 -12.78
C ARG A 71 41.29 21.72 -12.74
N MET A 72 40.63 21.53 -13.88
CA MET A 72 39.16 21.48 -13.96
C MET A 72 38.66 20.09 -14.37
N LYS A 73 37.72 19.55 -13.60
CA LYS A 73 37.01 18.31 -13.90
C LYS A 73 35.51 18.57 -13.94
N LEU A 74 34.84 18.07 -14.96
CA LEU A 74 33.38 18.03 -15.04
C LEU A 74 32.89 16.69 -14.48
N ARG A 75 32.09 16.71 -13.43
CA ARG A 75 31.39 15.52 -12.94
C ARG A 75 29.96 15.53 -13.48
N ILE A 76 29.55 14.43 -14.09
CA ILE A 76 28.18 14.16 -14.51
C ILE A 76 27.69 12.94 -13.74
N GLU A 77 26.52 13.07 -13.13
CA GLU A 77 25.85 12.04 -12.32
C GLU A 77 24.45 11.83 -12.91
N GLY A 78 24.08 10.57 -13.15
CA GLY A 78 22.75 10.16 -13.59
C GLY A 78 22.18 9.15 -12.62
N GLN A 79 21.03 9.46 -12.03
CA GLN A 79 20.32 8.60 -11.09
C GLN A 79 19.01 8.12 -11.73
N PHE A 80 18.81 6.81 -11.75
CA PHE A 80 17.65 6.15 -12.31
C PHE A 80 16.93 5.43 -11.19
N PHE A 81 15.69 5.83 -10.94
CA PHE A 81 14.85 5.26 -9.89
C PHE A 81 13.82 4.30 -10.50
N ASN A 82 13.60 3.16 -9.85
CA ASN A 82 12.74 2.08 -10.35
C ASN A 82 13.12 1.63 -11.77
N VAL A 83 14.38 1.22 -11.95
CA VAL A 83 14.98 0.84 -13.24
C VAL A 83 14.13 -0.19 -14.00
N PHE A 84 13.59 -1.19 -13.30
CA PHE A 84 12.76 -2.23 -13.89
C PHE A 84 11.27 -1.85 -14.04
N ASN A 85 10.88 -0.63 -13.67
CA ASN A 85 9.50 -0.15 -13.72
C ASN A 85 8.52 -1.10 -12.99
N HIS A 86 8.91 -1.59 -11.81
CA HIS A 86 8.10 -2.51 -11.03
C HIS A 86 7.13 -1.73 -10.12
N PRO A 87 5.81 -1.94 -10.23
CA PRO A 87 4.86 -1.34 -9.30
C PRO A 87 4.88 -2.09 -7.97
N ASN A 88 5.05 -1.35 -6.87
CA ASN A 88 4.95 -1.88 -5.53
C ASN A 88 3.60 -1.50 -4.96
N PHE A 89 2.75 -2.47 -4.67
CA PHE A 89 1.43 -2.22 -4.14
C PHE A 89 1.47 -2.02 -2.62
N GLY A 90 0.72 -1.03 -2.14
CA GLY A 90 0.55 -0.80 -0.71
C GLY A 90 -0.24 -1.91 -0.03
N LEU A 91 -0.36 -1.82 1.29
CA LEU A 91 -1.33 -2.64 2.01
C LEU A 91 -2.75 -2.14 1.70
N PRO A 92 -3.77 -3.00 1.76
CA PRO A 92 -5.16 -2.57 1.60
C PRO A 92 -5.52 -1.47 2.59
N SER A 93 -6.25 -0.43 2.14
CA SER A 93 -6.63 0.71 2.97
C SER A 93 -7.78 0.41 3.94
N THR A 94 -8.47 -0.72 3.76
CA THR A 94 -9.63 -1.14 4.54
C THR A 94 -9.26 -2.31 5.45
N VAL A 95 -9.14 -2.03 6.75
CA VAL A 95 -8.76 -3.05 7.76
C VAL A 95 -9.96 -3.90 8.19
N LEU A 96 -11.19 -3.40 8.01
CA LEU A 96 -12.43 -4.11 8.35
C LEU A 96 -13.17 -4.54 7.09
N ALA A 97 -13.68 -5.78 7.08
CA ALA A 97 -14.43 -6.32 5.96
C ALA A 97 -15.88 -5.81 5.86
N GLY A 98 -16.36 -5.06 6.85
CA GLY A 98 -17.74 -4.57 6.92
C GLY A 98 -18.64 -5.44 7.80
N ILE A 99 -19.94 -5.29 7.60
CA ILE A 99 -21.02 -5.92 8.38
C ILE A 99 -21.41 -7.26 7.75
N PRO A 100 -21.52 -8.36 8.53
CA PRO A 100 -22.10 -9.62 8.06
C PRO A 100 -23.47 -9.40 7.42
N GLY A 101 -23.74 -10.04 6.28
CA GLY A 101 -25.05 -9.98 5.63
C GLY A 101 -25.43 -8.62 4.99
N LYS A 102 -24.56 -7.60 5.03
CA LYS A 102 -24.71 -6.32 4.29
C LYS A 102 -23.60 -6.18 3.23
N PRO A 103 -23.74 -6.79 2.02
CA PRO A 103 -22.67 -6.84 1.02
C PRO A 103 -22.13 -5.50 0.52
N SER A 104 -22.90 -4.43 0.66
CA SER A 104 -22.51 -3.05 0.34
C SER A 104 -21.42 -2.51 1.26
N THR A 105 -21.33 -3.01 2.50
CA THR A 105 -20.29 -2.61 3.46
C THR A 105 -18.97 -3.35 3.25
N GLN A 106 -18.98 -4.39 2.42
CA GLN A 106 -17.81 -5.23 2.13
C GLN A 106 -17.07 -4.79 0.85
N THR A 107 -17.48 -3.68 0.23
CA THR A 107 -16.85 -3.17 -0.99
C THR A 107 -15.43 -2.68 -0.71
N GLY A 108 -14.47 -3.16 -1.50
CA GLY A 108 -13.08 -2.73 -1.40
C GLY A 108 -12.30 -3.36 -0.25
N PHE A 109 -12.88 -4.30 0.51
CA PHE A 109 -12.13 -5.06 1.51
C PHE A 109 -10.99 -5.84 0.86
N GLY A 110 -9.79 -5.71 1.42
CA GLY A 110 -8.59 -6.39 0.92
C GLY A 110 -8.11 -5.90 -0.44
N ALA A 111 -8.70 -4.83 -0.99
CA ALA A 111 -8.28 -4.27 -2.27
C ALA A 111 -7.03 -3.39 -2.10
N SER A 112 -6.03 -3.62 -2.94
CA SER A 112 -4.89 -2.72 -3.06
C SER A 112 -5.18 -1.70 -4.15
N THR A 113 -5.39 -0.45 -3.77
CA THR A 113 -5.83 0.62 -4.67
C THR A 113 -4.75 1.65 -4.97
N TYR A 114 -3.60 1.53 -4.31
CA TYR A 114 -2.47 2.44 -4.44
C TYR A 114 -1.14 1.69 -4.46
N THR A 115 -0.14 2.34 -5.04
CA THR A 115 1.25 1.88 -5.02
C THR A 115 2.03 2.58 -3.90
N VAL A 116 3.27 2.19 -3.67
CA VAL A 116 4.16 2.82 -2.69
C VAL A 116 5.57 2.94 -3.26
N SER A 117 6.32 3.94 -2.83
CA SER A 117 7.75 4.10 -3.09
C SER A 117 8.55 3.79 -1.83
N PRO A 118 9.86 3.47 -1.92
CA PRO A 118 10.68 3.38 -0.75
C PRO A 118 10.89 4.77 -0.12
N PRO A 119 11.05 4.86 1.20
CA PRO A 119 11.33 6.13 1.89
C PRO A 119 12.65 6.78 1.46
N THR A 120 13.56 6.02 0.86
CA THR A 120 14.84 6.50 0.31
C THR A 120 14.73 7.02 -1.12
N GLY A 121 13.55 6.97 -1.75
CA GLY A 121 13.34 7.52 -3.08
C GLY A 121 13.44 9.05 -3.08
N LEU A 122 13.73 9.63 -4.25
CA LEU A 122 13.92 11.07 -4.43
C LEU A 122 12.77 11.94 -3.86
N LEU A 123 11.53 11.41 -3.86
CA LEU A 123 10.34 12.11 -3.40
C LEU A 123 9.88 11.69 -1.99
N GLY A 124 10.57 10.76 -1.35
CA GLY A 124 10.19 10.20 -0.05
C GLY A 124 8.87 9.40 -0.08
N VAL A 125 8.20 9.34 1.07
CA VAL A 125 6.90 8.68 1.28
C VAL A 125 5.93 9.61 2.01
N GLY A 126 4.62 9.49 1.74
CA GLY A 126 3.55 10.17 2.48
C GLY A 126 3.20 11.58 1.99
N LEU A 127 3.71 12.00 0.83
CA LEU A 127 3.45 13.33 0.23
C LEU A 127 2.50 13.26 -0.98
N GLY A 128 1.77 12.16 -1.16
CA GLY A 128 0.91 11.94 -2.33
C GLY A 128 1.67 11.61 -3.62
N ALA A 129 2.99 11.44 -3.54
CA ALA A 129 3.86 10.92 -4.60
C ALA A 129 4.17 9.42 -4.43
N ASP A 130 3.35 8.70 -3.64
CA ASP A 130 3.44 7.27 -3.33
C ASP A 130 3.04 6.43 -4.56
N SER A 131 3.73 6.63 -5.67
CA SER A 131 3.26 6.23 -7.01
C SER A 131 4.28 5.34 -7.73
N SER A 132 4.98 4.44 -7.01
CA SER A 132 6.13 3.65 -7.49
C SER A 132 6.85 4.23 -8.73
N PRO A 133 7.25 5.52 -8.73
CA PRO A 133 7.45 6.23 -9.98
C PRO A 133 8.80 5.85 -10.59
N ARG A 134 8.86 5.75 -11.92
CA ARG A 134 10.13 5.64 -12.65
C ARG A 134 10.65 7.03 -12.97
N MET A 135 11.78 7.39 -12.39
CA MET A 135 12.33 8.74 -12.48
C MET A 135 13.79 8.72 -12.91
N ILE A 136 14.21 9.79 -13.56
CA ILE A 136 15.60 10.03 -13.91
C ILE A 136 15.97 11.40 -13.38
N ALA A 137 17.03 11.49 -12.58
CA ALA A 137 17.63 12.74 -12.14
C ALA A 137 19.02 12.88 -12.76
N LEU A 138 19.30 14.07 -13.29
CA LEU A 138 20.57 14.40 -13.90
C LEU A 138 21.22 15.54 -13.12
N HIS A 139 22.48 15.37 -12.78
CA HIS A 139 23.27 16.37 -12.07
C HIS A 139 24.62 16.56 -12.76
N ALA A 140 25.03 17.81 -12.95
CA ALA A 140 26.34 18.15 -13.46
C ALA A 140 26.97 19.21 -12.56
N ARG A 141 28.23 18.99 -12.18
CA ARG A 141 29.00 19.95 -11.37
C ARG A 141 30.42 20.10 -11.89
N LEU A 142 30.91 21.33 -11.87
CA LEU A 142 32.30 21.65 -12.17
C LEU A 142 33.12 21.57 -10.87
N VAL A 143 34.26 20.89 -10.93
CA VAL A 143 35.21 20.74 -9.83
C VAL A 143 36.52 21.39 -10.27
N PHE A 144 37.04 22.32 -9.48
CA PHE A 144 38.25 23.10 -9.75
C PHE A 144 39.23 23.02 -8.57
#